data_AF-A0A317W790-F1
#
_entry.id   AF-A0A317W790-F1
#
_cell.length_a   1.000
_cell.length_b   1.000
_cell.length_c   1.000
_cell.angle_alpha   90.00
_cell.angle_beta   90.00
_cell.angle_gamma   90.00
#
_symmetry.space_group_name_H-M   'P 1'
#
loop_
_entity.id
_entity.type
_entity.pdbx_description
1 polymer ?
#
loop_
_entity_poly.entity_id
_entity_poly.type
_entity_poly.pdbx_seq_one_letter_code
_entity_poly.pdbx_strand_id
1 'polypeptide(L)'
;MKYADGGSAIIRFAKPGATMFPEEKIRNEVAAIRYIQDHTSIPVPFILHWGTAEESPPGMSPFIIMEYIDHESNMSRVLNMPGLTIEDRPRLDPNIDPAKLEMLYGQLADILLQLNRLSFDRIGSLERVDEFTYQVTRQPLSIHMNELVRLGTLPRSSLPHGTFETASSYYDALAELHIDHLTHQRNDAIESDTDCRRKYIARQLFRKLSGDRRLTSPTQHPESGSFRLWCDDLRPSNVLLNADLQIVGVIDWEFTYAAPAEFSSAPPWWLLLEQPEYWPGGLEEWTGIYDYRLKTFLKVLIAREDTLIDSGRLSEDRRLSGPMRQSWQSGDFWVSYAVRKSFAFDAIFWQKLDERFFGSTTTPEDSWKKRIELLDDKQKEEMQFIVEKKLAGMKSRVLTWQPDEESKLGVHCITGS
;
A
#
# COMPACT_ATOMS: atom_id res chain seq x y z
N MET A 1 -23.93 8.30 -18.13
CA MET A 1 -25.32 8.74 -18.35
C MET A 1 -25.36 10.21 -17.97
N LYS A 2 -25.76 11.11 -18.87
CA LYS A 2 -25.78 12.56 -18.59
C LYS A 2 -27.13 12.94 -18.00
N TYR A 3 -27.14 13.66 -16.88
CA TYR A 3 -28.31 14.28 -16.30
C TYR A 3 -28.79 15.45 -17.17
N ALA A 4 -30.01 15.94 -16.90
CA ALA A 4 -30.64 17.02 -17.66
C ALA A 4 -29.90 18.36 -17.56
N ASP A 5 -29.11 18.57 -16.50
CA ASP A 5 -28.22 19.72 -16.33
C ASP A 5 -26.86 19.56 -17.04
N GLY A 6 -26.65 18.43 -17.73
CA GLY A 6 -25.40 18.09 -18.42
C GLY A 6 -24.38 17.37 -17.55
N GLY A 7 -24.60 17.26 -16.24
CA GLY A 7 -23.71 16.55 -15.30
C GLY A 7 -23.72 15.04 -15.51
N SER A 8 -22.72 14.34 -14.97
CA SER A 8 -22.69 12.88 -14.92
C SER A 8 -22.19 12.45 -13.54
N ALA A 9 -22.74 11.38 -12.98
CA ALA A 9 -22.30 10.83 -11.70
C ALA A 9 -22.02 9.33 -11.81
N ILE A 10 -21.16 8.86 -10.92
CA ILE A 10 -20.91 7.45 -10.66
C ILE A 10 -21.39 7.16 -9.25
N ILE A 11 -22.06 6.02 -9.08
CA ILE A 11 -22.26 5.39 -7.78
C ILE A 11 -21.36 4.16 -7.68
N ARG A 12 -20.59 4.06 -6.60
CA ARG A 12 -19.81 2.86 -6.26
C ARG A 12 -20.31 2.27 -4.94
N PHE A 13 -20.39 0.95 -4.90
CA PHE A 13 -20.70 0.17 -3.70
C PHE A 13 -19.47 -0.61 -3.27
N ALA A 14 -19.25 -0.76 -1.97
CA ALA A 14 -18.22 -1.67 -1.49
C ALA A 14 -18.55 -3.10 -1.92
N LYS A 15 -17.57 -3.81 -2.51
CA LYS A 15 -17.78 -5.17 -3.02
C LYS A 15 -17.75 -6.19 -1.87
N PRO A 16 -18.85 -6.94 -1.61
CA PRO A 16 -18.87 -7.97 -0.59
C PRO A 16 -17.78 -9.02 -0.78
N GLY A 17 -17.21 -9.52 0.32
CA GLY A 17 -16.07 -10.44 0.32
C GLY A 17 -14.74 -9.88 -0.19
N ALA A 18 -14.71 -8.70 -0.82
CA ALA A 18 -13.48 -8.04 -1.25
C ALA A 18 -13.05 -6.90 -0.30
N THR A 19 -14.02 -6.22 0.31
CA THR A 19 -13.81 -5.18 1.32
C THR A 19 -14.24 -5.69 2.69
N MET A 20 -13.28 -5.84 3.60
CA MET A 20 -13.52 -6.35 4.95
C MET A 20 -13.96 -5.28 5.95
N PHE A 21 -13.91 -4.00 5.56
CA PHE A 21 -14.30 -2.86 6.42
C PHE A 21 -15.13 -1.86 5.61
N PRO A 22 -16.31 -2.25 5.09
CA PRO A 22 -16.96 -1.52 4.01
C PRO A 22 -17.35 -0.09 4.40
N GLU A 23 -17.92 0.13 5.59
CA GLU A 23 -18.32 1.47 6.03
C GLU A 23 -17.14 2.34 6.45
N GLU A 24 -16.19 1.78 7.19
CA GLU A 24 -14.96 2.47 7.59
C GLU A 24 -14.16 2.90 6.36
N LYS A 25 -14.01 2.01 5.37
CA LYS A 25 -13.34 2.30 4.10
C LYS A 25 -14.02 3.44 3.35
N ILE A 26 -15.35 3.39 3.15
CA ILE A 26 -16.07 4.46 2.44
C ILE A 26 -15.93 5.80 3.18
N ARG A 27 -16.08 5.80 4.51
CA ARG A 27 -15.90 7.01 5.33
C ARG A 27 -14.49 7.59 5.18
N ASN A 28 -13.46 6.76 5.26
CA ASN A 28 -12.06 7.17 5.14
C ASN A 28 -11.77 7.71 3.74
N GLU A 29 -12.27 7.07 2.69
CA GLU A 29 -12.12 7.52 1.31
C GLU A 29 -12.77 8.89 1.08
N VAL A 30 -14.00 9.10 1.58
CA VAL A 30 -14.67 10.40 1.50
C VAL A 30 -13.89 11.49 2.23
N ALA A 31 -13.39 11.19 3.43
CA ALA A 31 -12.58 12.14 4.20
C ALA A 31 -11.28 12.50 3.46
N ALA A 32 -10.61 11.52 2.87
CA ALA A 32 -9.39 11.73 2.08
C ALA A 32 -9.65 12.58 0.83
N ILE A 33 -10.69 12.26 0.03
CA ILE A 33 -11.03 13.02 -1.18
C ILE A 33 -11.32 14.47 -0.84
N ARG A 34 -12.16 14.73 0.16
CA ARG A 34 -12.51 16.11 0.56
C ARG A 34 -11.28 16.85 1.11
N TYR A 35 -10.47 16.20 1.95
CA TYR A 35 -9.25 16.82 2.47
C TYR A 35 -8.28 17.21 1.35
N ILE A 36 -8.07 16.33 0.37
CA ILE A 36 -7.20 16.59 -0.79
C ILE A 36 -7.77 17.73 -1.63
N GLN A 37 -9.09 17.75 -1.85
CA GLN A 37 -9.79 18.80 -2.58
C GLN A 37 -9.61 20.18 -1.91
N ASP A 38 -9.69 20.22 -0.57
CA ASP A 38 -9.61 21.45 0.21
C ASP A 38 -8.17 22.00 0.33
N HIS A 39 -7.15 21.13 0.25
CA HIS A 39 -5.75 21.49 0.58
C HIS A 39 -4.77 21.41 -0.59
N THR A 40 -5.20 20.94 -1.76
CA THR A 40 -4.34 20.77 -2.94
C THR A 40 -5.03 21.21 -4.22
N SER A 41 -4.28 21.25 -5.32
CA SER A 41 -4.84 21.39 -6.68
C SER A 41 -4.91 20.05 -7.41
N ILE A 42 -4.84 18.92 -6.70
CA ILE A 42 -4.99 17.60 -7.30
C ILE A 42 -6.46 17.46 -7.72
N PRO A 43 -6.75 17.18 -9.01
CA PRO A 43 -8.13 17.02 -9.45
C PRO A 43 -8.68 15.70 -8.89
N VAL A 44 -9.61 15.79 -7.94
CA VAL A 44 -10.30 14.64 -7.34
C VAL A 44 -11.80 14.76 -7.62
N PRO A 45 -12.55 13.64 -7.68
CA PRO A 45 -13.97 13.70 -8.01
C PRO A 45 -14.76 14.41 -6.91
N PHE A 46 -15.71 15.27 -7.30
CA PHE A 46 -16.58 15.93 -6.34
C PHE A 46 -17.54 14.91 -5.70
N ILE A 47 -17.56 14.85 -4.36
CA ILE A 47 -18.46 13.96 -3.62
C ILE A 47 -19.86 14.57 -3.54
N LEU A 48 -20.81 13.96 -4.23
CA LEU A 48 -22.22 14.37 -4.24
C LEU A 48 -22.95 13.84 -2.99
N HIS A 49 -22.74 12.56 -2.68
CA HIS A 49 -23.36 11.90 -1.53
C HIS A 49 -22.59 10.64 -1.15
N TRP A 50 -22.75 10.15 0.07
CA TRP A 50 -22.26 8.85 0.51
C TRP A 50 -23.12 8.40 1.69
N GLY A 51 -23.19 7.10 1.94
CA GLY A 51 -24.02 6.57 3.01
C GLY A 51 -23.61 5.18 3.46
N THR A 52 -24.20 4.77 4.58
CA THR A 52 -24.03 3.45 5.20
C THR A 52 -24.74 2.36 4.39
N ALA A 53 -24.57 1.10 4.80
CA ALA A 53 -25.35 0.02 4.20
C ALA A 53 -26.86 0.24 4.38
N GLU A 54 -27.29 0.71 5.55
CA GLU A 54 -28.70 0.96 5.88
C GLU A 54 -29.33 2.05 4.98
N GLU A 55 -28.54 3.05 4.60
CA GLU A 55 -28.98 4.16 3.73
C GLU A 55 -28.99 3.78 2.24
N SER A 56 -28.35 2.67 1.88
CA SER A 56 -28.32 2.19 0.50
C SER A 56 -29.68 1.60 0.10
N PRO A 57 -30.21 1.84 -1.10
CA PRO A 57 -31.32 1.05 -1.64
C PRO A 57 -30.76 -0.24 -2.27
N PRO A 58 -31.10 -1.50 -1.87
CA PRO A 58 -31.93 -2.03 -0.78
C PRO A 58 -31.13 -2.66 0.40
N GLY A 59 -30.36 -1.86 1.13
CA GLY A 59 -29.60 -2.31 2.30
C GLY A 59 -28.37 -3.16 1.97
N MET A 60 -27.82 -3.05 0.75
CA MET A 60 -26.83 -4.01 0.24
C MET A 60 -25.40 -3.74 0.71
N SER A 61 -24.96 -2.48 0.69
CA SER A 61 -23.56 -2.11 0.93
C SER A 61 -23.44 -0.59 1.04
N PRO A 62 -22.52 -0.06 1.88
CA PRO A 62 -22.22 1.36 1.88
C PRO A 62 -21.74 1.82 0.50
N PHE A 63 -22.00 3.08 0.21
CA PHE A 63 -21.85 3.61 -1.13
C PHE A 63 -21.32 5.04 -1.14
N ILE A 64 -20.78 5.42 -2.29
CA ILE A 64 -20.27 6.76 -2.59
C ILE A 64 -20.82 7.16 -3.96
N ILE A 65 -21.45 8.33 -4.02
CA ILE A 65 -21.92 9.00 -5.24
C ILE A 65 -21.03 10.19 -5.47
N MET A 66 -20.40 10.24 -6.64
CA MET A 66 -19.46 11.29 -6.99
C MET A 66 -19.62 11.71 -8.45
N GLU A 67 -19.07 12.87 -8.78
CA GLU A 67 -18.94 13.34 -10.15
C GLU A 67 -18.22 12.32 -11.03
N TYR A 68 -18.74 12.12 -12.24
CA TYR A 68 -18.02 11.44 -13.31
C TYR A 68 -17.06 12.43 -13.98
N ILE A 69 -15.76 12.16 -13.89
CA ILE A 69 -14.73 12.95 -14.56
C ILE A 69 -14.64 12.49 -16.02
N ASP A 70 -14.90 13.40 -16.97
CA ASP A 70 -14.74 13.14 -18.39
C ASP A 70 -13.25 12.95 -18.75
N HIS A 71 -12.92 11.85 -19.42
CA HIS A 71 -11.54 11.46 -19.71
C HIS A 71 -11.45 10.57 -20.94
N GLU A 72 -10.28 10.55 -21.57
CA GLU A 72 -9.99 9.75 -22.78
C GLU A 72 -9.37 8.39 -22.41
N SER A 73 -8.50 8.36 -21.40
CA SER A 73 -7.80 7.15 -20.96
C SER A 73 -7.37 7.28 -19.50
N ASN A 74 -6.84 6.19 -18.92
CA ASN A 74 -5.99 6.27 -17.73
C ASN A 74 -4.49 6.20 -18.08
N MET A 75 -3.64 6.64 -17.17
CA MET A 75 -2.20 6.74 -17.39
C MET A 75 -1.52 5.37 -17.50
N SER A 76 -1.98 4.36 -16.76
CA SER A 76 -1.45 2.99 -16.88
C SER A 76 -1.57 2.50 -18.32
N ARG A 77 -2.71 2.66 -18.98
CA ARG A 77 -2.92 2.26 -20.38
C ARG A 77 -2.00 2.99 -21.35
N VAL A 78 -1.70 4.27 -21.09
CA VAL A 78 -0.79 5.08 -21.93
C VAL A 78 0.68 4.67 -21.76
N LEU A 79 1.05 4.21 -20.57
CA LEU A 79 2.40 3.73 -20.22
C LEU A 79 2.61 2.24 -20.51
N ASN A 80 1.54 1.47 -20.71
CA ASN A 80 1.60 0.01 -20.80
C ASN A 80 2.29 -0.46 -22.09
N MET A 81 2.98 -1.58 -21.99
CA MET A 81 3.53 -2.30 -23.13
C MET A 81 2.40 -2.64 -24.13
N PRO A 82 2.58 -2.30 -25.43
CA PRO A 82 1.61 -2.65 -26.46
C PRO A 82 1.40 -4.18 -26.56
N GLY A 83 0.17 -4.58 -26.87
CA GLY A 83 -0.18 -6.00 -27.08
C GLY A 83 -0.58 -6.77 -25.81
N LEU A 84 -0.48 -6.16 -24.63
CA LEU A 84 -1.04 -6.73 -23.41
C LEU A 84 -2.57 -6.57 -23.39
N THR A 85 -3.26 -7.63 -23.02
CA THR A 85 -4.71 -7.65 -22.81
C THR A 85 -5.06 -7.16 -21.40
N ILE A 86 -6.35 -7.06 -21.08
CA ILE A 86 -6.81 -6.71 -19.73
C ILE A 86 -6.54 -7.81 -18.70
N GLU A 87 -6.31 -9.04 -19.16
CA GLU A 87 -5.97 -10.20 -18.31
C GLU A 87 -4.46 -10.23 -17.98
N ASP A 88 -3.65 -9.55 -18.79
CA ASP A 88 -2.21 -9.45 -18.59
C ASP A 88 -1.86 -8.42 -17.52
N ARG A 89 -0.84 -8.75 -16.72
CA ARG A 89 -0.26 -7.81 -15.76
C ARG A 89 0.37 -6.62 -16.50
N PRO A 90 0.04 -5.37 -16.11
CA PRO A 90 0.53 -4.19 -16.81
C PRO A 90 2.05 -4.06 -16.61
N ARG A 91 2.78 -3.69 -17.65
CA ARG A 91 4.23 -3.48 -17.60
C ARG A 91 4.58 -2.22 -18.38
N LEU A 92 5.44 -1.38 -17.82
CA LEU A 92 5.92 -0.20 -18.54
C LEU A 92 6.48 -0.61 -19.92
N ASP A 93 6.02 0.05 -20.97
CA ASP A 93 6.56 -0.15 -22.32
C ASP A 93 8.07 0.14 -22.32
N PRO A 94 8.93 -0.86 -22.59
CA PRO A 94 10.38 -0.64 -22.62
C PRO A 94 10.80 0.36 -23.70
N ASN A 95 10.00 0.49 -24.77
CA ASN A 95 10.26 1.35 -25.92
C ASN A 95 9.48 2.67 -25.87
N ILE A 96 8.90 3.02 -24.71
CA ILE A 96 8.20 4.29 -24.57
C ILE A 96 9.13 5.46 -24.91
N ASP A 97 8.59 6.41 -25.67
CA ASP A 97 9.29 7.66 -25.98
C ASP A 97 9.74 8.35 -24.68
N PRO A 98 11.04 8.66 -24.51
CA PRO A 98 11.56 9.24 -23.28
C PRO A 98 10.91 10.58 -22.93
N ALA A 99 10.60 11.43 -23.91
CA ALA A 99 9.99 12.73 -23.64
C ALA A 99 8.55 12.57 -23.14
N LYS A 100 7.78 11.64 -23.74
CA LYS A 100 6.44 11.26 -23.25
C LYS A 100 6.49 10.71 -21.83
N LEU A 101 7.44 9.82 -21.53
CA LEU A 101 7.61 9.27 -20.18
C LEU A 101 7.95 10.36 -19.16
N GLU A 102 8.90 11.24 -19.48
CA GLU A 102 9.29 12.36 -18.61
C GLU A 102 8.12 13.32 -18.36
N MET A 103 7.32 13.62 -19.39
CA MET A 103 6.12 14.45 -19.26
C MET A 103 5.10 13.84 -18.27
N LEU A 104 4.77 12.55 -18.42
CA LEU A 104 3.79 11.87 -17.56
C LEU A 104 4.30 11.71 -16.12
N TYR A 105 5.58 11.35 -15.96
CA TYR A 105 6.24 11.32 -14.65
C TYR A 105 6.28 12.70 -14.00
N GLY A 106 6.40 13.78 -14.77
CA GLY A 106 6.35 15.14 -14.25
C GLY A 106 5.01 15.48 -13.63
N GLN A 107 3.91 15.09 -14.27
CA GLN A 107 2.58 15.31 -13.72
C GLN A 107 2.33 14.48 -12.43
N LEU A 108 2.84 13.23 -12.38
CA LEU A 108 2.79 12.44 -11.15
C LEU A 108 3.68 13.00 -10.04
N ALA A 109 4.86 13.52 -10.39
CA ALA A 109 5.74 14.20 -9.44
C ALA A 109 5.04 15.42 -8.80
N ASP A 110 4.31 16.21 -9.58
CA ASP A 110 3.53 17.35 -9.08
C ASP A 110 2.44 16.90 -8.07
N ILE A 111 1.83 15.71 -8.26
CA ILE A 111 0.89 15.12 -7.29
C ILE A 111 1.62 14.70 -6.02
N LEU A 112 2.71 13.94 -6.13
CA LEU A 112 3.46 13.45 -4.96
C LEU A 112 4.01 14.59 -4.11
N LEU A 113 4.49 15.66 -4.74
CA LEU A 113 4.97 16.87 -4.04
C LEU A 113 3.85 17.58 -3.27
N GLN A 114 2.63 17.61 -3.80
CA GLN A 114 1.47 18.17 -3.10
C GLN A 114 1.07 17.29 -1.90
N LEU A 115 0.97 15.97 -2.09
CA LEU A 115 0.65 15.04 -1.00
C LEU A 115 1.69 15.10 0.12
N ASN A 116 2.98 15.22 -0.21
CA ASN A 116 4.07 15.29 0.78
C ASN A 116 4.03 16.56 1.64
N ARG A 117 3.33 17.61 1.21
CA ARG A 117 3.15 18.83 2.04
C ARG A 117 2.10 18.64 3.13
N LEU A 118 1.18 17.71 2.94
CA LEU A 118 0.13 17.39 3.90
C LEU A 118 0.78 16.67 5.08
N SER A 119 0.76 17.30 6.25
CA SER A 119 1.47 16.86 7.45
C SER A 119 0.49 16.65 8.60
N PHE A 120 0.68 15.59 9.38
CA PHE A 120 -0.18 15.24 10.50
C PHE A 120 0.63 14.89 11.74
N ASP A 121 0.01 15.08 12.90
CA ASP A 121 0.63 14.84 14.21
C ASP A 121 0.62 13.37 14.62
N ARG A 122 -0.26 12.55 14.03
CA ARG A 122 -0.44 11.13 14.33
C ARG A 122 -0.56 10.30 13.05
N ILE A 123 -0.23 9.01 13.15
CA ILE A 123 -0.50 8.00 12.12
C ILE A 123 -1.91 7.46 12.34
N GLY A 124 -2.72 7.41 11.29
CA GLY A 124 -4.12 7.03 11.37
C GLY A 124 -4.95 7.53 10.21
N SER A 125 -6.21 7.13 10.16
CA SER A 125 -7.14 7.58 9.12
C SER A 125 -7.77 8.94 9.49
N LEU A 126 -8.05 9.75 8.47
CA LEU A 126 -8.66 11.06 8.65
C LEU A 126 -10.14 10.93 9.00
N GLU A 127 -10.58 11.81 9.88
CA GLU A 127 -11.98 12.04 10.19
C GLU A 127 -12.28 13.53 10.05
N ARG A 128 -13.37 13.85 9.36
CA ARG A 128 -13.86 15.21 9.28
C ARG A 128 -14.66 15.52 10.55
N VAL A 129 -14.18 16.48 11.35
CA VAL A 129 -14.77 16.84 12.66
C VAL A 129 -15.79 17.96 12.52
N ASP A 130 -15.57 18.88 11.58
CA ASP A 130 -16.53 19.93 11.18
C ASP A 130 -16.40 20.21 9.67
N GLU A 131 -17.00 21.28 9.15
CA GLU A 131 -17.06 21.53 7.70
C GLU A 131 -15.67 21.69 7.04
N PHE A 132 -14.65 22.16 7.78
CA PHE A 132 -13.32 22.46 7.26
C PHE A 132 -12.16 21.87 8.07
N THR A 133 -12.45 21.24 9.21
CA THR A 133 -11.44 20.67 10.10
C THR A 133 -11.40 19.16 9.99
N TYR A 134 -10.19 18.64 9.76
CA TYR A 134 -9.89 17.22 9.70
C TYR A 134 -8.90 16.86 10.80
N GLN A 135 -9.10 15.70 11.41
CA GLN A 135 -8.22 15.18 12.45
C GLN A 135 -7.90 13.72 12.19
N VAL A 136 -6.74 13.27 12.67
CA VAL A 136 -6.34 11.86 12.65
C VAL A 136 -6.75 11.21 13.97
N THR A 137 -7.97 10.68 14.01
CA THR A 137 -8.59 10.11 15.22
C THR A 137 -8.83 8.60 15.13
N ARG A 138 -8.80 8.04 13.91
CA ARG A 138 -9.13 6.64 13.64
C ARG A 138 -7.89 5.82 13.30
N GLN A 139 -7.97 4.52 13.50
CA GLN A 139 -6.89 3.60 13.18
C GLN A 139 -6.50 3.67 11.69
N PRO A 140 -5.24 3.40 11.34
CA PRO A 140 -4.85 3.22 9.94
C PRO A 140 -5.63 2.06 9.33
N LEU A 141 -6.22 2.27 8.15
CA LEU A 141 -6.81 1.20 7.35
C LEU A 141 -6.06 1.10 6.02
N SER A 142 -5.08 0.19 5.97
CA SER A 142 -4.30 -0.07 4.76
C SER A 142 -4.96 -1.13 3.87
N ILE A 143 -4.65 -1.11 2.57
CA ILE A 143 -5.05 -2.19 1.65
C ILE A 143 -4.51 -3.53 2.16
N HIS A 144 -3.34 -3.48 2.80
CA HIS A 144 -2.68 -4.66 3.30
C HIS A 144 -3.42 -5.30 4.47
N MET A 145 -3.88 -4.51 5.44
CA MET A 145 -4.72 -4.98 6.54
C MET A 145 -6.03 -5.60 6.04
N ASN A 146 -6.66 -5.01 5.00
CA ASN A 146 -7.81 -5.61 4.34
C ASN A 146 -7.49 -7.01 3.76
N GLU A 147 -6.38 -7.14 3.04
CA GLU A 147 -5.96 -8.40 2.43
C GLU A 147 -5.57 -9.48 3.46
N LEU A 148 -5.01 -9.09 4.61
CA LEU A 148 -4.72 -10.03 5.69
C LEU A 148 -5.99 -10.63 6.28
N VAL A 149 -7.05 -9.84 6.41
CA VAL A 149 -8.36 -10.36 6.84
C VAL A 149 -9.00 -11.19 5.73
N ARG A 150 -9.00 -10.69 4.49
CA ARG A 150 -9.66 -11.32 3.34
C ARG A 150 -9.02 -12.65 2.94
N LEU A 151 -7.72 -12.63 2.67
CA LEU A 151 -6.96 -13.76 2.12
C LEU A 151 -6.11 -14.43 3.20
N GLY A 152 -5.57 -13.67 4.14
CA GLY A 152 -4.72 -14.17 5.21
C GLY A 152 -5.47 -14.83 6.37
N THR A 153 -6.81 -14.85 6.35
CA THR A 153 -7.67 -15.40 7.42
C THR A 153 -7.40 -14.80 8.82
N LEU A 154 -6.77 -13.63 8.87
CA LEU A 154 -6.49 -12.93 10.12
C LEU A 154 -7.79 -12.40 10.71
N PRO A 155 -8.10 -12.65 12.00
CA PRO A 155 -9.26 -12.05 12.64
C PRO A 155 -9.17 -10.53 12.64
N ARG A 156 -10.26 -9.83 12.33
CA ARG A 156 -10.32 -8.35 12.38
C ARG A 156 -9.86 -7.80 13.74
N SER A 157 -10.18 -8.50 14.82
CA SER A 157 -9.79 -8.12 16.20
C SER A 157 -8.28 -8.11 16.43
N SER A 158 -7.51 -8.83 15.61
CA SER A 158 -6.04 -8.89 15.69
C SER A 158 -5.35 -7.75 14.96
N LEU A 159 -6.08 -6.93 14.19
CA LEU A 159 -5.49 -5.74 13.59
C LEU A 159 -5.12 -4.71 14.68
N PRO A 160 -4.12 -3.86 14.43
CA PRO A 160 -3.79 -2.78 15.36
C PRO A 160 -4.94 -1.79 15.51
N HIS A 161 -5.26 -1.42 16.75
CA HIS A 161 -6.34 -0.48 17.07
C HIS A 161 -5.79 0.88 17.49
N GLY A 162 -6.50 1.94 17.13
CA GLY A 162 -6.15 3.32 17.48
C GLY A 162 -5.07 3.94 16.60
N THR A 163 -4.67 5.16 16.96
CA THR A 163 -3.67 5.96 16.23
C THR A 163 -2.30 5.83 16.87
N PHE A 164 -1.24 6.08 16.10
CA PHE A 164 0.14 6.00 16.57
C PHE A 164 0.79 7.39 16.67
N GLU A 165 1.56 7.60 17.73
CA GLU A 165 2.28 8.86 18.00
C GLU A 165 3.66 8.89 17.36
N THR A 166 4.24 7.72 17.10
CA THR A 166 5.59 7.60 16.55
C THR A 166 5.64 6.64 15.37
N ALA A 167 6.53 6.91 14.41
CA ALA A 167 6.83 6.00 13.32
C ALA A 167 7.26 4.62 13.86
N SER A 168 8.19 4.59 14.82
CA SER A 168 8.66 3.35 15.43
C SER A 168 7.54 2.49 16.04
N SER A 169 6.58 3.10 16.74
CA SER A 169 5.44 2.34 17.30
C SER A 169 4.53 1.73 16.23
N TYR A 170 4.40 2.38 15.07
CA TYR A 170 3.64 1.83 13.95
C TYR A 170 4.42 0.72 13.23
N TYR A 171 5.75 0.87 13.08
CA TYR A 171 6.61 -0.19 12.56
C TYR A 171 6.58 -1.43 13.45
N ASP A 172 6.59 -1.27 14.79
CA ASP A 172 6.44 -2.38 15.73
C ASP A 172 5.11 -3.11 15.52
N ALA A 173 4.01 -2.36 15.39
CA ALA A 173 2.69 -2.95 15.12
C ALA A 173 2.64 -3.71 13.79
N LEU A 174 3.25 -3.19 12.73
CA LEU A 174 3.34 -3.87 11.44
C LEU A 174 4.26 -5.11 11.48
N ALA A 175 5.32 -5.07 12.28
CA ALA A 175 6.21 -6.23 12.48
C ALA A 175 5.50 -7.36 13.23
N GLU A 176 4.72 -7.04 14.27
CA GLU A 176 3.85 -8.03 14.93
C GLU A 176 2.78 -8.56 13.98
N LEU A 177 2.21 -7.70 13.14
CA LEU A 177 1.21 -8.11 12.14
C LEU A 177 1.76 -9.16 11.15
N HIS A 178 3.05 -9.14 10.82
CA HIS A 178 3.67 -10.20 10.02
C HIS A 178 3.69 -11.55 10.75
N ILE A 179 3.97 -11.55 12.06
CA ILE A 179 3.95 -12.76 12.92
C ILE A 179 2.51 -13.28 13.03
N ASP A 180 1.56 -12.38 13.28
CA ASP A 180 0.15 -12.71 13.36
C ASP A 180 -0.38 -13.28 12.05
N HIS A 181 0.01 -12.71 10.91
CA HIS A 181 -0.31 -13.25 9.60
C HIS A 181 0.17 -14.70 9.48
N LEU A 182 1.46 -14.96 9.74
CA LEU A 182 1.98 -16.34 9.68
C LEU A 182 1.22 -17.25 10.64
N THR A 183 0.88 -16.80 11.84
CA THR A 183 0.21 -17.61 12.87
C THR A 183 -1.22 -17.98 12.48
N HIS A 184 -1.96 -17.04 11.88
CA HIS A 184 -3.37 -17.19 11.55
C HIS A 184 -3.62 -17.74 10.16
N GLN A 185 -2.76 -17.42 9.18
CA GLN A 185 -2.93 -17.86 7.78
C GLN A 185 -3.05 -19.37 7.72
N ARG A 186 -4.20 -19.85 7.24
CA ARG A 186 -4.48 -21.28 7.19
C ARG A 186 -3.83 -21.93 5.97
N ASN A 187 -4.64 -22.28 4.99
CA ASN A 187 -4.22 -23.06 3.84
C ASN A 187 -3.17 -22.31 3.03
N ASP A 188 -2.28 -23.06 2.39
CA ASP A 188 -1.22 -22.55 1.50
C ASP A 188 -0.29 -21.51 2.16
N ALA A 189 -0.24 -21.46 3.51
CA ALA A 189 0.68 -20.61 4.25
C ALA A 189 2.13 -21.08 4.15
N ILE A 190 2.35 -22.39 4.03
CA ILE A 190 3.67 -23.02 3.97
C ILE A 190 3.70 -24.15 2.93
N GLU A 191 4.88 -24.42 2.39
CA GLU A 191 5.12 -25.53 1.44
C GLU A 191 5.79 -26.74 2.11
N SER A 192 6.57 -26.50 3.16
CA SER A 192 7.32 -27.52 3.91
C SER A 192 7.62 -27.06 5.34
N ASP A 193 8.16 -27.96 6.16
CA ASP A 193 8.66 -27.62 7.50
C ASP A 193 9.81 -26.60 7.44
N THR A 194 10.69 -26.76 6.44
CA THR A 194 11.81 -25.84 6.19
C THR A 194 11.31 -24.46 5.78
N ASP A 195 10.33 -24.39 4.86
CA ASP A 195 9.70 -23.13 4.48
C ASP A 195 9.05 -22.43 5.69
N CYS A 196 8.32 -23.17 6.52
CA CYS A 196 7.73 -22.63 7.76
C CYS A 196 8.78 -22.04 8.71
N ARG A 197 9.90 -22.73 8.92
CA ARG A 197 11.01 -22.22 9.75
C ARG A 197 11.61 -20.96 9.17
N ARG A 198 11.87 -20.93 7.85
CA ARG A 198 12.38 -19.74 7.15
C ARG A 198 11.44 -18.55 7.34
N LYS A 199 10.15 -18.75 7.11
CA LYS A 199 9.11 -17.71 7.28
C LYS A 199 9.05 -17.18 8.70
N TYR A 200 9.12 -18.06 9.70
CA TYR A 200 9.10 -17.67 11.10
C TYR A 200 10.36 -16.89 11.50
N ILE A 201 11.54 -17.39 11.14
CA ILE A 201 12.83 -16.75 11.45
C ILE A 201 12.89 -15.34 10.86
N ALA A 202 12.50 -15.18 9.59
CA ALA A 202 12.49 -13.87 8.92
C ALA A 202 11.65 -12.84 9.68
N ARG A 203 10.45 -13.23 10.13
CA ARG A 203 9.54 -12.34 10.87
C ARG A 203 10.05 -12.03 12.28
N GLN A 204 10.63 -13.00 12.99
CA GLN A 204 11.25 -12.78 14.30
C GLN A 204 12.43 -11.81 14.22
N LEU A 205 13.28 -11.98 13.20
CA LEU A 205 14.40 -11.09 12.97
C LEU A 205 13.94 -9.69 12.59
N PHE A 206 12.94 -9.56 11.71
CA PHE A 206 12.38 -8.27 11.34
C PHE A 206 11.74 -7.56 12.54
N ARG A 207 10.99 -8.28 13.38
CA ARG A 207 10.47 -7.77 14.65
C ARG A 207 11.58 -7.27 15.57
N LYS A 208 12.67 -8.04 15.71
CA LYS A 208 13.84 -7.62 16.49
C LYS A 208 14.46 -6.33 15.94
N LEU A 209 14.63 -6.22 14.62
CA LEU A 209 15.12 -4.99 13.99
C LEU A 209 14.21 -3.79 14.28
N SER A 210 12.89 -3.98 14.30
CA SER A 210 11.93 -2.92 14.66
C SER A 210 12.11 -2.47 16.11
N GLY A 211 12.16 -3.42 17.05
CA GLY A 211 12.36 -3.15 18.48
C GLY A 211 13.71 -2.50 18.78
N ASP A 212 14.75 -2.87 18.04
CA ASP A 212 16.09 -2.28 18.11
C ASP A 212 16.18 -0.89 17.42
N ARG A 213 15.07 -0.37 16.87
CA ARG A 213 14.99 0.91 16.14
C ARG A 213 15.94 0.99 14.94
N ARG A 214 16.09 -0.14 14.23
CA ARG A 214 16.96 -0.28 13.05
C ARG A 214 16.20 -0.24 11.71
N LEU A 215 14.86 -0.11 11.76
CA LEU A 215 14.00 -0.05 10.57
C LEU A 215 13.53 1.36 10.22
N THR A 216 13.69 2.32 11.14
CA THR A 216 13.42 3.74 10.92
C THR A 216 14.73 4.51 10.85
N SER A 217 14.68 5.73 10.30
CA SER A 217 15.83 6.63 10.21
C SER A 217 15.52 7.95 10.94
N PRO A 218 15.62 7.98 12.29
CA PRO A 218 15.25 9.16 13.09
C PRO A 218 16.06 10.42 12.74
N THR A 219 17.24 10.24 12.14
CA THR A 219 18.11 11.34 11.68
C THR A 219 17.59 12.02 10.43
N GLN A 220 16.77 11.33 9.62
CA GLN A 220 16.16 11.85 8.40
C GLN A 220 14.72 12.28 8.62
N HIS A 221 14.00 11.58 9.50
CA HIS A 221 12.59 11.82 9.77
C HIS A 221 12.36 11.93 11.28
N PRO A 222 11.69 13.00 11.75
CA PRO A 222 11.26 13.07 13.14
C PRO A 222 10.38 11.87 13.49
N GLU A 223 10.62 11.26 14.65
CA GLU A 223 9.85 10.11 15.11
C GLU A 223 8.35 10.42 15.27
N SER A 224 7.99 11.67 15.57
CA SER A 224 6.62 12.14 15.79
C SER A 224 6.35 13.47 15.08
N GLY A 225 5.08 13.78 14.80
CA GLY A 225 4.68 15.14 14.41
C GLY A 225 4.94 15.52 12.96
N SER A 226 5.27 14.58 12.08
CA SER A 226 5.49 14.85 10.65
C SER A 226 5.09 13.66 9.76
N PHE A 227 3.90 13.13 9.97
CA PHE A 227 3.34 12.04 9.14
C PHE A 227 2.73 12.58 7.85
N ARG A 228 2.83 11.82 6.76
CA ARG A 228 2.42 12.24 5.40
C ARG A 228 1.12 11.58 5.00
N LEU A 229 0.32 12.25 4.18
CA LEU A 229 -0.82 11.59 3.55
C LEU A 229 -0.30 10.51 2.59
N TRP A 230 -0.72 9.26 2.81
CA TRP A 230 -0.30 8.11 2.05
C TRP A 230 -1.51 7.31 1.58
N CYS A 231 -1.53 6.95 0.30
CA CYS A 231 -2.53 6.07 -0.30
C CYS A 231 -1.81 4.84 -0.84
N ASP A 232 -2.13 3.65 -0.31
CA ASP A 232 -1.47 2.42 -0.74
C ASP A 232 -1.77 2.04 -2.20
N ASP A 233 -2.89 2.50 -2.76
CA ASP A 233 -3.30 2.24 -4.14
C ASP A 233 -3.09 3.45 -5.09
N LEU A 234 -2.36 4.50 -4.66
CA LEU A 234 -2.01 5.57 -5.60
C LEU A 234 -1.04 5.04 -6.66
N ARG A 235 -1.55 4.85 -7.88
CA ARG A 235 -0.80 4.30 -9.03
C ARG A 235 -1.37 4.79 -10.37
N PRO A 236 -0.66 4.64 -11.50
CA PRO A 236 -1.08 5.17 -12.79
C PRO A 236 -2.44 4.68 -13.32
N SER A 237 -2.96 3.54 -12.85
CA SER A 237 -4.31 3.08 -13.25
C SER A 237 -5.42 3.98 -12.71
N ASN A 238 -5.14 4.69 -11.62
CA ASN A 238 -6.09 5.54 -10.90
C ASN A 238 -5.94 7.02 -11.29
N VAL A 239 -5.18 7.30 -12.37
CA VAL A 239 -4.93 8.64 -12.89
C VAL A 239 -5.54 8.75 -14.28
N LEU A 240 -6.52 9.64 -14.43
CA LEU A 240 -7.29 9.88 -15.63
C LEU A 240 -6.66 10.99 -16.48
N LEU A 241 -6.62 10.76 -17.79
CA LEU A 241 -6.00 11.64 -18.77
C LEU A 241 -7.02 12.10 -19.82
N ASN A 242 -6.90 13.35 -20.26
CA ASN A 242 -7.58 13.84 -21.46
C ASN A 242 -6.82 13.46 -22.74
N ALA A 243 -7.36 13.89 -23.90
CA ALA A 243 -6.75 13.64 -25.21
C ALA A 243 -5.33 14.23 -25.37
N ASP A 244 -5.01 15.30 -24.63
CA ASP A 244 -3.70 15.95 -24.62
C ASP A 244 -2.73 15.35 -23.58
N LEU A 245 -3.08 14.18 -23.03
CA LEU A 245 -2.32 13.47 -21.99
C LEU A 245 -2.09 14.29 -20.71
N GLN A 246 -2.98 15.24 -20.41
CA GLN A 246 -3.00 15.98 -19.16
C GLN A 246 -3.86 15.29 -18.12
N ILE A 247 -3.43 15.30 -16.86
CA ILE A 247 -4.21 14.77 -15.74
C ILE A 247 -5.46 15.61 -15.54
N VAL A 248 -6.62 14.96 -15.63
CA VAL A 248 -7.94 15.56 -15.36
C VAL A 248 -8.62 14.97 -14.13
N GLY A 249 -8.08 13.89 -13.57
CA GLY A 249 -8.61 13.28 -12.36
C GLY A 249 -7.65 12.27 -11.74
N VAL A 250 -7.63 12.21 -10.42
CA VAL A 250 -7.04 11.14 -9.63
C VAL A 250 -8.15 10.57 -8.77
N ILE A 251 -8.41 9.29 -8.97
CA ILE A 251 -9.53 8.56 -8.36
C ILE A 251 -9.00 7.48 -7.41
N ASP A 252 -9.94 6.77 -6.78
CA ASP A 252 -9.66 5.62 -5.92
C ASP A 252 -8.69 5.95 -4.76
N TRP A 253 -9.18 6.79 -3.85
CA TRP A 253 -8.45 7.21 -2.65
C TRP A 253 -8.75 6.29 -1.46
N GLU A 254 -9.24 5.08 -1.73
CA GLU A 254 -9.38 4.04 -0.74
C GLU A 254 -8.05 3.72 -0.07
N PHE A 255 -8.11 3.30 1.20
CA PHE A 255 -6.92 2.98 2.00
C PHE A 255 -5.92 4.14 2.13
N THR A 256 -6.41 5.38 2.12
CA THR A 256 -5.62 6.58 2.42
C THR A 256 -5.58 6.85 3.94
N TYR A 257 -4.39 7.10 4.47
CA TYR A 257 -4.15 7.40 5.88
C TYR A 257 -2.90 8.28 6.07
N ALA A 258 -2.76 8.90 7.23
CA ALA A 258 -1.51 9.55 7.63
C ALA A 258 -0.49 8.46 8.03
N ALA A 259 0.69 8.46 7.42
CA ALA A 259 1.69 7.40 7.53
C ALA A 259 3.11 7.96 7.79
N PRO A 260 4.09 7.11 8.19
CA PRO A 260 5.49 7.50 8.31
C PRO A 260 6.03 8.19 7.05
N ALA A 261 6.87 9.22 7.22
CA ALA A 261 7.45 9.97 6.10
C ALA A 261 8.42 9.11 5.26
N GLU A 262 8.94 8.04 5.84
CA GLU A 262 9.73 6.99 5.19
C GLU A 262 8.98 6.35 4.00
N PHE A 263 7.65 6.30 4.05
CA PHE A 263 6.85 5.74 2.96
C PHE A 263 6.86 6.68 1.75
N SER A 264 6.61 7.97 1.96
CA SER A 264 6.71 9.01 0.92
C SER A 264 8.14 9.23 0.43
N SER A 265 9.13 8.93 1.27
CA SER A 265 10.56 9.03 0.95
C SER A 265 11.08 7.79 0.21
N ALA A 266 10.29 6.71 0.09
CA ALA A 266 10.60 5.60 -0.78
C ALA A 266 10.03 5.90 -2.19
N PRO A 267 10.81 5.75 -3.28
CA PRO A 267 10.28 5.98 -4.61
C PRO A 267 9.15 5.00 -4.94
N PRO A 268 8.18 5.37 -5.79
CA PRO A 268 7.02 4.53 -6.06
C PRO A 268 7.39 3.28 -6.85
N TRP A 269 6.96 2.09 -6.42
CA TRP A 269 7.20 0.84 -7.16
C TRP A 269 6.54 0.85 -8.56
N TRP A 270 5.43 1.59 -8.72
CA TRP A 270 4.62 1.61 -9.94
C TRP A 270 5.29 2.31 -11.12
N LEU A 271 6.55 2.77 -11.01
CA LEU A 271 7.33 3.23 -12.17
C LEU A 271 7.37 2.17 -13.28
N LEU A 272 7.31 0.88 -12.92
CA LEU A 272 7.24 -0.24 -13.86
C LEU A 272 5.83 -0.81 -14.08
N LEU A 273 4.80 -0.18 -13.51
CA LEU A 273 3.37 -0.58 -13.49
C LEU A 273 3.04 -1.90 -12.75
N GLU A 274 4.01 -2.80 -12.55
CA GLU A 274 3.86 -4.04 -11.78
C GLU A 274 4.84 -4.14 -10.60
N GLN A 275 4.36 -4.79 -9.55
CA GLN A 275 5.09 -5.05 -8.31
C GLN A 275 6.23 -6.07 -8.51
N PRO A 276 7.32 -5.95 -7.73
CA PRO A 276 8.49 -6.82 -7.83
C PRO A 276 8.18 -8.32 -7.71
N GLU A 277 7.29 -8.72 -6.81
CA GLU A 277 6.95 -10.14 -6.58
C GLU A 277 6.20 -10.81 -7.73
N TYR A 278 5.64 -10.02 -8.65
CA TYR A 278 4.90 -10.53 -9.82
C TYR A 278 5.69 -10.34 -11.12
N TRP A 279 6.94 -9.89 -11.04
CA TRP A 279 7.76 -9.65 -12.22
C TRP A 279 8.22 -10.97 -12.86
N PRO A 280 8.02 -11.20 -14.18
CA PRO A 280 8.33 -12.47 -14.82
C PRO A 280 9.80 -12.92 -14.73
N GLY A 281 10.77 -12.00 -14.83
CA GLY A 281 12.19 -12.33 -14.64
C GLY A 281 12.67 -12.22 -13.19
N GLY A 282 11.74 -12.15 -12.23
CA GLY A 282 12.03 -12.12 -10.81
C GLY A 282 12.54 -10.78 -10.29
N LEU A 283 12.85 -10.78 -8.99
CA LEU A 283 13.15 -9.57 -8.22
C LEU A 283 14.43 -8.86 -8.69
N GLU A 284 15.45 -9.59 -9.11
CA GLU A 284 16.72 -9.00 -9.57
C GLU A 284 16.58 -8.31 -10.91
N GLU A 285 15.88 -8.92 -11.88
CA GLU A 285 15.60 -8.25 -13.15
C GLU A 285 14.75 -7.00 -12.94
N TRP A 286 13.70 -7.10 -12.10
CA TRP A 286 12.89 -5.94 -11.72
C TRP A 286 13.75 -4.82 -11.13
N THR A 287 14.66 -5.14 -10.20
CA THR A 287 15.57 -4.19 -9.56
C THR A 287 16.46 -3.48 -10.59
N GLY A 288 17.02 -4.22 -11.54
CA GLY A 288 17.88 -3.66 -12.59
C GLY A 288 17.14 -2.69 -13.52
N ILE A 289 15.92 -3.03 -13.94
CA ILE A 289 15.08 -2.16 -14.78
C ILE A 289 14.59 -0.95 -13.98
N TYR A 290 14.20 -1.18 -12.71
CA TYR A 290 13.70 -0.14 -11.83
C TYR A 290 14.77 0.94 -11.57
N ASP A 291 16.02 0.55 -11.33
CA ASP A 291 17.13 1.50 -11.12
C ASP A 291 17.28 2.49 -12.28
N TYR A 292 17.15 2.00 -13.53
CA TYR A 292 17.20 2.85 -14.72
C TYR A 292 16.01 3.81 -14.78
N ARG A 293 14.78 3.32 -14.56
CA ARG A 293 13.57 4.16 -14.63
C ARG A 293 13.45 5.13 -13.47
N LEU A 294 13.97 4.78 -12.30
CA LEU A 294 14.10 5.66 -11.15
C LEU A 294 14.97 6.87 -11.48
N LYS A 295 16.08 6.71 -12.21
CA LYS A 295 16.91 7.85 -12.64
C LYS A 295 16.14 8.81 -13.53
N THR A 296 15.32 8.30 -14.46
CA THR A 296 14.42 9.13 -15.28
C THR A 296 13.39 9.88 -14.41
N PHE A 297 12.75 9.19 -13.47
CA PHE A 297 11.79 9.81 -12.57
C PHE A 297 12.43 10.91 -11.70
N LEU A 298 13.57 10.61 -11.06
CA LEU A 298 14.30 11.55 -10.21
C LEU A 298 14.76 12.79 -10.99
N LYS A 299 15.21 12.65 -12.24
CA LYS A 299 15.55 13.80 -13.10
C LYS A 299 14.37 14.77 -13.21
N VAL A 300 13.17 14.24 -13.47
CA VAL A 300 11.98 15.06 -13.63
C VAL A 300 11.50 15.62 -12.29
N LEU A 301 11.51 14.82 -11.23
CA LEU A 301 11.13 15.25 -9.88
C LEU A 301 12.00 16.43 -9.42
N ILE A 302 13.32 16.38 -9.64
CA ILE A 302 14.23 17.49 -9.33
C ILE A 302 13.83 18.75 -10.09
N ALA A 303 13.56 18.67 -11.40
CA ALA A 303 13.16 19.83 -12.19
C ALA A 303 11.83 20.45 -11.72
N ARG A 304 10.87 19.61 -11.28
CA ARG A 304 9.60 20.07 -10.69
C ARG A 304 9.80 20.72 -9.32
N GLU A 305 10.64 20.14 -8.49
CA GLU A 305 11.04 20.73 -7.20
C GLU A 305 11.70 22.10 -7.40
N ASP A 306 12.68 22.20 -8.29
CA ASP A 306 13.39 23.45 -8.59
C ASP A 306 12.41 24.54 -9.03
N THR A 307 11.50 24.22 -9.95
CA THR A 307 10.46 25.16 -10.41
C THR A 307 9.55 25.64 -9.27
N LEU A 308 9.19 24.75 -8.34
CA LEU A 308 8.36 25.09 -7.19
C LEU A 308 9.12 25.86 -6.12
N ILE A 309 10.43 25.63 -5.97
CA ILE A 309 11.31 26.36 -5.07
C ILE A 309 11.55 27.77 -5.59
N ASP A 310 11.86 27.92 -6.87
CA ASP A 310 12.06 29.22 -7.53
C ASP A 310 10.80 30.10 -7.47
N SER A 311 9.61 29.47 -7.46
CA SER A 311 8.32 30.16 -7.29
C SER A 311 7.87 30.33 -5.84
N GLY A 312 8.68 29.91 -4.85
CA GLY A 312 8.37 30.02 -3.42
C GLY A 312 7.24 29.12 -2.93
N ARG A 313 6.82 28.13 -3.73
CA ARG A 313 5.73 27.18 -3.42
C ARG A 313 6.23 25.92 -2.70
N LEU A 314 7.53 25.65 -2.72
CA LEU A 314 8.20 24.56 -2.01
C LEU A 314 9.45 25.10 -1.32
N SER A 315 9.78 24.58 -0.14
CA SER A 315 11.05 24.87 0.51
C SER A 315 12.08 23.76 0.24
N GLU A 316 13.37 24.09 0.28
CA GLU A 316 14.47 23.17 0.01
C GLU A 316 14.45 21.91 0.91
N ASP A 317 14.04 22.06 2.18
CA ASP A 317 13.90 20.94 3.14
C ASP A 317 12.74 19.97 2.81
N ARG A 318 11.88 20.32 1.86
CA ARG A 318 10.69 19.54 1.47
C ARG A 318 10.85 18.78 0.16
N ARG A 319 12.07 18.75 -0.41
CA ARG A 319 12.38 17.90 -1.56
C ARG A 319 12.16 16.43 -1.24
N LEU A 320 11.57 15.70 -2.19
CA LEU A 320 11.43 14.24 -2.18
C LEU A 320 12.57 13.55 -2.94
N SER A 321 13.14 14.18 -3.95
CA SER A 321 14.14 13.56 -4.83
C SER A 321 15.39 13.07 -4.10
N GLY A 322 15.88 13.84 -3.12
CA GLY A 322 16.99 13.46 -2.25
C GLY A 322 16.66 12.22 -1.41
N PRO A 323 15.63 12.27 -0.55
CA PRO A 323 15.19 11.12 0.24
C PRO A 323 14.89 9.87 -0.59
N MET A 324 14.21 10.00 -1.74
CA MET A 324 13.93 8.87 -2.65
C MET A 324 15.18 8.21 -3.20
N ARG A 325 16.16 9.03 -3.64
CA ARG A 325 17.44 8.52 -4.11
C ARG A 325 18.19 7.79 -3.01
N GLN A 326 18.23 8.40 -1.81
CA GLN A 326 18.94 7.84 -0.68
C GLN A 326 18.29 6.52 -0.21
N SER A 327 16.96 6.49 -0.12
CA SER A 327 16.19 5.29 0.27
C SER A 327 16.44 4.10 -0.66
N TRP A 328 16.55 4.35 -1.97
CA TRP A 328 16.93 3.31 -2.93
C TRP A 328 18.37 2.82 -2.74
N GLN A 329 19.32 3.75 -2.59
CA GLN A 329 20.75 3.43 -2.45
C GLN A 329 21.10 2.73 -1.14
N SER A 330 20.44 3.10 -0.03
CA SER A 330 20.65 2.47 1.28
C SER A 330 19.93 1.12 1.39
N GLY A 331 18.94 0.87 0.54
CA GLY A 331 18.02 -0.26 0.65
C GLY A 331 16.85 -0.03 1.60
N ASP A 332 16.63 1.20 2.11
CA ASP A 332 15.47 1.54 2.94
C ASP A 332 14.15 1.44 2.18
N PHE A 333 14.20 1.59 0.85
CA PHE A 333 13.07 1.28 -0.02
C PHE A 333 12.52 -0.12 0.28
N TRP A 334 13.39 -1.12 0.45
CA TRP A 334 12.98 -2.50 0.73
C TRP A 334 12.43 -2.68 2.14
N VAL A 335 12.86 -1.87 3.12
CA VAL A 335 12.28 -1.86 4.47
C VAL A 335 10.86 -1.30 4.41
N SER A 336 10.67 -0.12 3.81
CA SER A 336 9.35 0.49 3.60
C SER A 336 8.43 -0.35 2.71
N TYR A 337 8.98 -1.16 1.80
CA TYR A 337 8.23 -2.11 0.99
C TYR A 337 7.81 -3.33 1.81
N ALA A 338 8.74 -4.00 2.49
CA ALA A 338 8.50 -5.22 3.25
C ALA A 338 7.54 -4.99 4.43
N VAL A 339 7.69 -3.87 5.14
CA VAL A 339 6.84 -3.55 6.31
C VAL A 339 5.36 -3.47 5.93
N ARG A 340 5.03 -3.09 4.69
CA ARG A 340 3.65 -2.94 4.18
C ARG A 340 3.12 -4.14 3.39
N LYS A 341 3.91 -5.19 3.16
CA LYS A 341 3.58 -6.26 2.19
C LYS A 341 3.82 -7.67 2.75
N SER A 342 2.94 -8.19 3.63
CA SER A 342 3.15 -9.53 4.22
C SER A 342 3.20 -10.70 3.23
N PHE A 343 2.52 -10.62 2.08
CA PHE A 343 2.53 -11.72 1.11
C PHE A 343 3.84 -11.79 0.31
N ALA A 344 4.49 -10.65 0.05
CA ALA A 344 5.80 -10.58 -0.59
C ALA A 344 6.96 -10.63 0.42
N PHE A 345 6.66 -10.49 1.72
CA PHE A 345 7.64 -10.30 2.79
C PHE A 345 8.78 -11.30 2.75
N ASP A 346 8.49 -12.58 2.56
CA ASP A 346 9.50 -13.64 2.60
C ASP A 346 10.53 -13.50 1.49
N ALA A 347 10.09 -13.25 0.26
CA ALA A 347 10.98 -13.03 -0.87
C ALA A 347 11.84 -11.77 -0.67
N ILE A 348 11.22 -10.67 -0.24
CA ILE A 348 11.91 -9.40 -0.03
C ILE A 348 12.91 -9.49 1.13
N PHE A 349 12.53 -10.11 2.25
CA PHE A 349 13.39 -10.25 3.41
C PHE A 349 14.65 -11.03 3.04
N TRP A 350 14.50 -12.24 2.48
CA TRP A 350 15.64 -13.11 2.21
C TRP A 350 16.54 -12.58 1.08
N GLN A 351 15.98 -11.90 0.08
CA GLN A 351 16.77 -11.41 -1.06
C GLN A 351 17.36 -10.01 -0.86
N LYS A 352 16.69 -9.13 -0.09
CA LYS A 352 17.06 -7.71 0.01
C LYS A 352 17.42 -7.23 1.43
N LEU A 353 16.91 -7.87 2.48
CA LEU A 353 17.09 -7.39 3.86
C LEU A 353 18.03 -8.26 4.71
N ASP A 354 18.04 -9.58 4.53
CA ASP A 354 18.82 -10.49 5.37
C ASP A 354 20.32 -10.16 5.35
N GLU A 355 20.92 -10.13 4.16
CA GLU A 355 22.36 -9.82 4.02
C GLU A 355 22.69 -8.41 4.50
N ARG A 356 21.79 -7.44 4.27
CA ARG A 356 21.95 -6.05 4.72
C ARG A 356 22.08 -5.94 6.23
N PHE A 357 21.24 -6.65 6.99
CA PHE A 357 21.17 -6.51 8.45
C PHE A 357 22.00 -7.54 9.22
N PHE A 358 22.25 -8.71 8.63
CA PHE A 358 22.87 -9.87 9.28
C PHE A 358 24.12 -10.39 8.57
N GLY A 359 24.57 -9.72 7.50
CA GLY A 359 25.78 -10.02 6.76
C GLY A 359 25.66 -11.22 5.81
N SER A 360 26.61 -11.36 4.90
CA SER A 360 26.59 -12.41 3.88
C SER A 360 26.70 -13.82 4.49
N THR A 361 26.14 -14.80 3.80
CA THR A 361 26.31 -16.22 4.15
C THR A 361 26.93 -16.98 2.98
N THR A 362 27.72 -18.00 3.29
CA THR A 362 28.39 -18.85 2.28
C THR A 362 27.42 -19.57 1.35
N THR A 363 26.16 -19.76 1.77
CA THR A 363 25.09 -20.41 1.02
C THR A 363 23.77 -19.66 1.27
N PRO A 364 23.32 -18.77 0.36
CA PRO A 364 22.10 -17.97 0.54
C PRO A 364 20.84 -18.80 0.84
N GLU A 365 20.72 -19.98 0.23
CA GLU A 365 19.60 -20.92 0.46
C GLU A 365 19.58 -21.50 1.88
N ASP A 366 20.72 -21.53 2.56
CA ASP A 366 20.91 -22.09 3.90
C ASP A 366 21.17 -21.01 4.96
N SER A 367 21.08 -19.73 4.59
CA SER A 367 21.23 -18.58 5.49
C SER A 367 20.41 -18.73 6.78
N TRP A 368 19.17 -19.22 6.66
CA TRP A 368 18.26 -19.46 7.78
C TRP A 368 18.84 -20.38 8.87
N LYS A 369 19.69 -21.35 8.51
CA LYS A 369 20.35 -22.26 9.47
C LYS A 369 21.35 -21.54 10.36
N LYS A 370 21.92 -20.43 9.91
CA LYS A 370 22.74 -19.54 10.76
C LYS A 370 21.87 -18.55 11.52
N ARG A 371 20.79 -18.07 10.88
CA ARG A 371 19.86 -17.09 11.48
C ARG A 371 19.09 -17.64 12.67
N ILE A 372 18.80 -18.94 12.70
CA ILE A 372 18.14 -19.59 13.84
C ILE A 372 18.93 -19.40 15.16
N GLU A 373 20.25 -19.24 15.11
CA GLU A 373 21.07 -19.01 16.31
C GLU A 373 20.93 -17.60 16.90
N LEU A 374 20.25 -16.69 16.18
CA LEU A 374 19.93 -15.35 16.68
C LEU A 374 18.61 -15.31 17.47
N LEU A 375 17.86 -16.42 17.49
CA LEU A 375 16.64 -16.58 18.25
C LEU A 375 16.94 -17.10 19.65
N ASP A 376 16.20 -16.62 20.64
CA ASP A 376 16.23 -17.16 22.00
C ASP A 376 15.49 -18.51 22.11
N ASP A 377 15.66 -19.21 23.24
CA ASP A 377 15.09 -20.55 23.44
C ASP A 377 13.56 -20.55 23.35
N LYS A 378 12.91 -19.49 23.87
CA LYS A 378 11.45 -19.35 23.79
C LYS A 378 10.98 -19.19 22.35
N GLN A 379 11.67 -18.38 21.55
CA GLN A 379 11.39 -18.21 20.13
C GLN A 379 11.60 -19.51 19.35
N LYS A 380 12.61 -20.31 19.70
CA LYS A 380 12.88 -21.63 19.10
C LYS A 380 11.77 -22.64 19.45
N GLU A 381 11.29 -22.65 20.69
CA GLU A 381 10.15 -23.47 21.11
C GLU A 381 8.86 -23.08 20.39
N GLU A 382 8.54 -21.79 20.33
CA GLU A 382 7.38 -21.26 19.62
C GLU A 382 7.42 -21.55 18.11
N MET A 383 8.61 -21.46 17.50
CA MET A 383 8.82 -21.87 16.11
C MET A 383 8.37 -23.32 15.89
N GLN A 384 8.82 -24.23 16.75
CA GLN A 384 8.53 -25.66 16.59
C GLN A 384 7.03 -25.93 16.76
N PHE A 385 6.37 -25.26 17.71
CA PHE A 385 4.92 -25.31 17.86
C PHE A 385 4.18 -24.83 16.61
N ILE A 386 4.60 -23.70 16.01
CA ILE A 386 4.00 -23.18 14.78
C ILE A 386 4.22 -24.15 13.61
N VAL A 387 5.43 -24.70 13.45
CA VAL A 387 5.74 -25.69 12.40
C VAL A 387 4.80 -26.89 12.49
N GLU A 388 4.65 -27.47 13.68
CA GLU A 388 3.77 -28.62 13.90
C GLU A 388 2.30 -28.27 13.61
N LYS A 389 1.83 -27.12 14.11
CA LYS A 389 0.46 -26.62 13.85
C LYS A 389 0.19 -26.45 12.35
N LYS A 390 1.13 -25.86 11.60
CA LYS A 390 0.98 -25.61 10.15
C LYS A 390 1.02 -26.89 9.34
N LEU A 391 1.94 -27.80 9.64
CA LEU A 391 2.01 -29.11 8.98
C LEU A 391 0.74 -29.94 9.23
N ALA A 392 0.17 -29.88 10.45
CA ALA A 392 -1.12 -30.49 10.73
C ALA A 392 -2.27 -29.83 9.93
N GLY A 393 -2.26 -28.49 9.85
CA GLY A 393 -3.21 -27.71 9.04
C GLY A 393 -3.21 -28.12 7.56
N MET A 394 -2.02 -28.28 6.95
CA MET A 394 -1.86 -28.69 5.55
C MET A 394 -2.52 -30.03 5.21
N LYS A 395 -2.68 -30.93 6.19
CA LYS A 395 -3.32 -32.24 5.99
C LYS A 395 -4.84 -32.14 5.89
N SER A 396 -5.45 -31.21 6.63
CA SER A 396 -6.91 -31.08 6.73
C SER A 396 -7.50 -30.07 5.75
N ARG A 397 -6.75 -29.02 5.41
CA ARG A 397 -7.12 -27.94 4.48
C ARG A 397 -8.52 -27.34 4.72
N VAL A 398 -8.93 -27.23 5.98
CA VAL A 398 -10.27 -26.75 6.33
C VAL A 398 -10.47 -25.31 5.83
N LEU A 399 -11.52 -25.10 5.05
CA LEU A 399 -11.97 -23.77 4.66
C LEU A 399 -12.76 -23.17 5.81
N THR A 400 -12.37 -22.00 6.30
CA THR A 400 -13.17 -21.25 7.27
C THR A 400 -13.07 -19.77 6.98
N TRP A 401 -14.24 -19.13 6.98
CA TRP A 401 -14.47 -17.75 6.61
C TRP A 401 -15.04 -17.02 7.82
N GLN A 402 -14.55 -15.80 8.10
CA GLN A 402 -15.27 -14.92 9.02
C GLN A 402 -16.45 -14.31 8.27
N PRO A 403 -17.67 -14.41 8.81
CA PRO A 403 -18.81 -13.73 8.22
C PRO A 403 -18.52 -12.25 8.02
N ASP A 404 -18.86 -11.72 6.84
CA ASP A 404 -18.98 -10.27 6.66
C ASP A 404 -19.97 -9.72 7.70
N GLU A 405 -19.76 -8.48 8.15
CA GLU A 405 -20.75 -7.75 8.95
C GLU A 405 -22.07 -7.73 8.15
N GLU A 406 -22.98 -8.62 8.54
CA GLU A 406 -24.37 -8.71 8.12
C GLU A 406 -24.65 -8.61 6.61
N SER A 407 -24.43 -9.69 5.86
CA SER A 407 -25.41 -10.03 4.83
C SER A 407 -26.68 -10.55 5.52
N LYS A 408 -27.54 -9.65 6.00
CA LYS A 408 -28.92 -9.95 6.44
C LYS A 408 -29.83 -10.43 5.30
N LEU A 409 -29.27 -10.71 4.12
CA LEU A 409 -29.94 -11.43 3.06
C LEU A 409 -29.76 -12.92 3.33
N GLY A 410 -30.78 -13.52 3.94
CA GLY A 410 -30.93 -14.97 3.95
C GLY A 410 -30.81 -15.49 2.51
N VAL A 411 -29.69 -16.14 2.21
CA VAL A 411 -29.54 -16.92 0.98
C VAL A 411 -30.47 -18.11 1.12
N HIS A 412 -31.73 -17.94 0.72
CA HIS A 412 -32.56 -19.05 0.34
C HIS A 412 -31.92 -19.63 -0.93
N CYS A 413 -31.13 -20.70 -0.76
CA CYS A 413 -30.82 -21.61 -1.83
C CYS A 413 -32.15 -22.12 -2.41
N ILE A 414 -32.60 -21.49 -3.49
CA ILE A 414 -33.58 -22.10 -4.38
C ILE A 414 -32.79 -23.17 -5.14
N THR A 415 -32.77 -24.38 -4.60
CA THR A 415 -32.46 -25.57 -5.40
C THR A 415 -33.61 -25.75 -6.38
N GLY A 416 -33.41 -25.26 -7.60
CA GLY A 416 -34.30 -25.54 -8.74
C GLY A 416 -33.96 -26.90 -9.33
N SER A 417 -34.98 -27.77 -9.31
CA SER A 417 -35.07 -29.09 -9.94
C SER A 417 -34.86 -29.07 -11.45
#